data_AF-A0A968C0U5-F1
#
_entry.id   AF-A0A968C0U5-F1
#
_cell.length_a   1.000
_cell.length_b   1.000
_cell.length_c   1.000
_cell.angle_alpha   90.00
_cell.angle_beta   90.00
_cell.angle_gamma   90.00
#
_symmetry.space_group_name_H-M   'P 1'
#
loop_
_entity.id
_entity.type
_entity.pdbx_description
1 polymer ?
#
loop_
_entity_poly.entity_id
_entity_poly.type
_entity_poly.pdbx_seq_one_letter_code
_entity_poly.pdbx_strand_id
1 'polypeptide(L)' 'SKIANLASDLSLALAASPIRIEAPVPGRSVVGIEVPNSSIALVALRTVLESEVFAKIKGPLPIALG' A
#
# COMPACT_ATOMS: atom_id res chain seq x y z
N SER A 1 -9.38 15.10 15.87
CA SER A 1 -9.00 16.08 14.82
C SER A 1 -7.54 16.54 14.82
N LYS A 2 -6.64 16.09 15.73
CA LYS A 2 -5.20 16.46 15.66
C LYS A 2 -4.39 15.68 14.62
N ILE A 3 -4.71 14.39 14.41
CA ILE A 3 -3.95 13.50 13.51
C ILE A 3 -4.21 13.82 12.02
N ALA A 4 -5.44 14.17 11.65
CA ALA A 4 -5.77 14.55 10.28
C ALA A 4 -5.06 15.84 9.83
N ASN A 5 -4.93 16.82 10.73
CA ASN A 5 -4.18 18.05 10.45
C ASN A 5 -2.67 17.75 10.31
N LEU A 6 -2.11 16.92 11.20
CA LEU A 6 -0.71 16.45 11.10
C LEU A 6 -0.44 15.70 9.79
N ALA A 7 -1.42 14.95 9.26
CA ALA A 7 -1.30 14.26 7.98
C ALA A 7 -1.13 15.24 6.81
N SER A 8 -1.90 16.34 6.83
CA SER A 8 -1.80 17.41 5.84
C SER A 8 -0.44 18.12 5.93
N ASP A 9 0.02 18.43 7.14
CA ASP A 9 1.30 19.08 7.36
C ASP A 9 2.49 18.18 6.99
N LEU A 10 2.41 16.87 7.27
CA LEU A 10 3.40 15.88 6.85
C LEU A 10 3.42 15.69 5.34
N SER A 11 2.25 15.68 4.68
CA SER A 11 2.12 15.60 3.23
C SER A 11 2.78 16.80 2.55
N LEU A 12 2.57 18.00 3.10
CA LEU A 12 3.23 19.22 2.67
C LEU A 12 4.75 19.18 2.89
N ALA A 13 5.20 18.77 4.08
CA ALA A 13 6.63 18.71 4.44
C ALA A 13 7.41 17.67 3.62
N LEU A 14 6.78 16.55 3.27
CA LEU A 14 7.37 15.51 2.44
C LEU A 14 7.18 15.74 0.93
N ALA A 15 6.52 16.85 0.55
CA ALA A 15 6.11 17.14 -0.83
C ALA A 15 5.40 15.94 -1.52
N ALA A 16 4.77 15.09 -0.72
CA ALA A 16 4.23 13.80 -1.12
C ALA A 16 2.72 13.81 -0.92
N SER A 17 1.97 13.66 -2.00
CA SER A 17 0.51 13.72 -2.02
C SER A 17 -0.08 12.41 -2.56
N PRO A 18 -1.06 11.74 -1.92
CA PRO A 18 -1.47 11.77 -0.51
C PRO A 18 -0.80 10.68 0.34
N ILE A 19 -0.50 10.97 1.61
CA ILE A 19 0.03 10.01 2.60
C ILE A 19 -1.15 9.25 3.23
N ARG A 20 -1.05 7.92 3.36
CA ARG A 20 -2.06 7.09 4.04
C ARG A 20 -1.60 6.72 5.44
N ILE A 21 -2.45 6.99 6.44
CA ILE A 21 -2.17 6.71 7.86
C ILE A 21 -3.04 5.54 8.30
N GLU A 22 -2.39 4.42 8.64
CA GLU A 22 -3.00 3.24 9.26
C GLU A 22 -2.78 3.34 10.77
N ALA A 23 -3.87 3.60 11.51
CA ALA A 23 -3.85 3.65 12.96
C ALA A 23 -4.21 2.30 13.57
N PRO A 24 -3.77 2.06 14.81
CA PRO A 24 -2.57 1.30 15.17
C PRO A 24 -2.38 -0.01 14.37
N VAL A 25 -1.13 -0.35 14.05
CA VAL A 25 -0.80 -1.63 13.40
C VAL A 25 -1.25 -2.79 14.30
N PRO A 26 -2.06 -3.75 13.81
CA PRO A 26 -2.54 -4.88 14.62
C PRO A 26 -1.38 -5.57 15.36
N GLY A 27 -1.44 -5.56 16.70
CA GLY A 27 -0.43 -6.19 17.55
C GLY A 27 0.82 -5.34 17.85
N ARG A 28 0.89 -4.05 17.46
CA ARG A 28 1.99 -3.14 17.82
C ARG A 28 1.46 -1.75 18.19
N SER A 29 2.04 -1.12 19.21
CA SER A 29 1.71 0.26 19.65
C SER A 29 2.32 1.35 18.76
N VAL A 30 2.36 1.13 17.44
CA VAL A 30 2.92 2.06 16.46
C VAL A 30 1.88 2.41 15.40
N VAL A 31 2.00 3.60 14.83
CA VAL A 31 1.18 4.08 13.72
C VAL A 31 1.93 3.81 12.41
N GLY A 32 1.25 3.22 11.43
CA GLY A 32 1.79 3.01 10.09
C GLY A 32 1.55 4.25 9.22
N ILE A 33 2.58 4.72 8.52
CA ILE A 33 2.49 5.82 7.58
C ILE A 33 2.99 5.32 6.23
N GLU A 34 2.13 5.28 5.22
CA GLU A 34 2.45 4.92 3.84
C GLU A 34 2.67 6.19 3.02
N VAL A 35 3.87 6.35 2.48
CA VAL A 35 4.26 7.47 1.62
C VAL A 35 4.37 6.94 0.18
N PRO A 36 3.77 7.60 -0.82
CA PRO A 36 3.91 7.17 -2.21
C PRO A 36 5.37 7.22 -2.64
N ASN A 37 5.78 6.27 -3.47
CA ASN A 37 7.10 6.28 -4.08
C ASN A 37 7.24 7.48 -5.03
N SER A 38 8.43 8.07 -5.10
CA SER A 38 8.72 9.18 -6.02
C SER A 38 8.55 8.82 -7.50
N SER A 39 8.71 7.53 -7.84
CA SER A 39 8.43 6.98 -9.16
C SER A 39 7.56 5.72 -9.02
N ILE A 40 6.50 5.63 -9.81
CA ILE A 40 5.60 4.46 -9.79
C ILE A 40 6.34 3.26 -10.41
N ALA A 41 6.40 2.15 -9.68
CA ALA A 41 6.85 0.88 -10.22
C ALA A 41 5.68 0.19 -10.95
N LEU A 42 5.88 -0.17 -12.22
CA LEU A 42 4.87 -0.90 -12.98
C LEU A 42 4.77 -2.34 -12.48
N VAL A 43 3.59 -2.73 -12.02
CA VAL A 43 3.27 -4.13 -11.74
C VAL A 43 2.64 -4.74 -12.99
N ALA A 44 3.42 -5.54 -13.72
CA ALA A 44 2.94 -6.19 -14.92
C ALA A 44 2.07 -7.41 -14.58
N LEU A 45 0.90 -7.52 -15.23
CA LEU A 45 -0.03 -8.65 -15.03
C LEU A 45 0.66 -10.01 -15.20
N ARG A 46 1.58 -10.11 -16.18
CA ARG A 46 2.38 -11.31 -16.42
C ARG A 46 3.14 -11.76 -15.17
N THR A 47 3.79 -10.83 -14.48
CA THR A 47 4.56 -11.13 -13.25
C THR A 47 3.66 -11.72 -12.17
N VAL A 48 2.43 -11.21 -12.05
CA VAL A 48 1.45 -11.71 -11.07
C VAL A 48 0.97 -13.12 -11.44
N LEU A 49 0.69 -13.37 -12.72
CA LEU A 49 0.25 -14.67 -13.23
C LEU A 49 1.34 -15.75 -13.16
N GLU A 50 2.61 -15.38 -13.36
CA GLU A 50 3.76 -16.29 -13.25
C GLU A 50 4.22 -16.51 -11.79
N SER A 51 3.60 -15.83 -10.82
CA SER A 51 3.95 -15.99 -9.41
C SER A 51 3.57 -17.37 -8.87
N GLU A 52 4.39 -17.90 -7.96
CA GLU A 52 4.06 -19.15 -7.27
C GLU A 52 2.76 -19.06 -6.47
N VAL A 53 2.41 -17.87 -5.98
CA VAL A 53 1.19 -17.63 -5.22
C VAL A 53 -0.01 -17.89 -6.12
N PHE A 54 -0.03 -17.30 -7.31
CA PHE A 54 -1.11 -17.51 -8.28
C PHE A 54 -1.15 -18.95 -8.78
N ALA A 55 0.00 -19.55 -9.10
CA ALA A 55 0.10 -20.92 -9.57
C ALA A 55 -0.43 -21.97 -8.57
N LYS A 56 -0.39 -21.67 -7.26
CA LYS A 56 -0.87 -22.57 -6.20
C LYS A 56 -2.38 -22.42 -5.90
N ILE A 57 -3.08 -21.46 -6.50
CA ILE A 57 -4.51 -21.26 -6.24
C ILE A 57 -5.31 -22.41 -6.84
N LYS A 58 -6.05 -23.11 -5.98
CA LYS A 58 -6.99 -24.16 -6.40
C LYS A 58 -8.40 -23.56 -6.40
N GLY A 59 -8.90 -23.24 -7.58
CA GLY A 59 -10.24 -22.70 -7.76
C GLY A 59 -10.58 -22.61 -9.25
N PRO A 60 -11.87 -22.63 -9.61
CA PRO A 60 -12.28 -22.64 -11.02
C PRO A 60 -12.00 -21.31 -11.73
N LEU A 61 -11.87 -20.21 -10.99
CA LEU A 61 -11.71 -18.85 -11.54
C LEU A 61 -10.78 -17.99 -10.64
N PRO A 62 -9.46 -18.23 -10.65
CA PRO A 62 -8.52 -17.37 -9.94
C PRO A 62 -8.39 -16.01 -10.66
N ILE A 63 -8.31 -14.92 -9.88
CA ILE A 63 -8.17 -13.54 -10.39
C ILE A 63 -6.89 -12.93 -9.82
N ALA A 64 -6.06 -12.39 -10.70
CA ALA A 64 -4.87 -11.62 -10.33
C ALA A 64 -5.24 -10.13 -10.20
N LEU A 65 -4.97 -9.52 -9.03
CA LEU A 65 -5.32 -8.13 -8.73
C LEU A 65 -4.13 -7.15 -8.78
N GLY A 66 -2.90 -7.68 -8.84
CA GLY A 66 -1.67 -6.91 -8.67
C GLY A 66 -0.75 -7.55 -7.65
#